data_AF-A0A960EE30-F1
#
_entry.id   AF-A0A960EE30-F1
#
_cell.length_a   1.000
_cell.length_b   1.000
_cell.length_c   1.000
_cell.angle_alpha   90.00
_cell.angle_beta   90.00
_cell.angle_gamma   90.00
#
_symmetry.space_group_name_H-M   'P 1'
#
loop_
_entity.id
_entity.type
_entity.pdbx_description
1 polymer ?
#
loop_
_entity_poly.entity_id
_entity_poly.type
_entity_poly.pdbx_seq_one_letter_code
_entity_poly.pdbx_strand_id
1 'polypeptide(L)' 'TITFYEPVRLGDVLTTHQVLRSVSGPKTTKLGAGRFWVIDVVYRNQDGELVGVETYTGFGYRRDAS' A
#
# COMPACT_ATOMS: atom_id res chain seq x y z
N THR A 1 7.02 -1.02 -4.31
CA THR A 1 8.42 -1.31 -3.90
C THR A 1 8.42 -1.57 -2.41
N ILE A 2 9.24 -2.49 -1.94
CA ILE A 2 9.42 -2.76 -0.51
C ILE A 2 10.78 -2.24 -0.03
N THR A 3 10.80 -1.65 1.16
CA THR A 3 12.02 -1.24 1.89
C THR A 3 12.05 -1.98 3.21
N PHE A 4 13.18 -2.63 3.49
CA PHE A 4 13.41 -3.39 4.72
C PHE A 4 14.18 -2.56 5.74
N TYR A 5 13.87 -2.79 7.01
CA TYR A 5 14.47 -2.13 8.17
C TYR A 5 15.03 -3.20 9.11
N GLU A 6 14.49 -3.34 10.33
CA GLU A 6 14.91 -4.41 11.23
C GLU A 6 14.57 -5.80 10.63
N PRO A 7 15.52 -6.75 10.60
CA PRO A 7 15.25 -8.09 10.09
C PRO A 7 14.20 -8.84 10.91
N VAL A 8 13.14 -9.29 10.23
CA VAL A 8 12.15 -10.21 10.82
C VAL A 8 12.81 -11.54 11.17
N ARG A 9 12.49 -12.06 12.35
CA ARG A 9 12.91 -13.36 12.85
C ARG A 9 11.75 -14.35 12.86
N LEU A 10 12.09 -15.64 12.80
CA LEU A 10 11.09 -16.70 12.98
C LEU A 10 10.47 -16.56 14.38
N GLY A 11 9.14 -16.52 14.42
CA GLY A 11 8.39 -16.33 15.66
C GLY A 11 7.94 -14.88 15.91
N ASP A 12 8.43 -13.90 15.15
CA ASP A 12 7.93 -12.53 15.25
C ASP A 12 6.43 -12.45 14.90
N VAL A 13 5.71 -11.61 15.63
CA VAL A 13 4.31 -11.30 15.36
C VAL A 13 4.23 -9.92 14.75
N LEU A 14 3.84 -9.86 13.48
CA LEU A 14 3.78 -8.59 12.76
C LEU A 14 2.42 -7.91 12.90
N THR A 15 2.44 -6.64 13.31
CA THR A 15 1.29 -5.75 13.20
C THR A 15 1.41 -4.90 11.94
N THR A 16 0.32 -4.83 11.17
CA THR A 16 0.29 -4.07 9.92
C THR A 16 -0.80 -3.01 9.91
N HIS A 17 -0.54 -1.89 9.26
CA HIS A 17 -1.56 -0.90 8.94
C HIS A 17 -1.25 -0.25 7.60
N GLN A 18 -2.28 0.36 7.01
CA GLN A 18 -2.19 0.99 5.70
C GLN A 18 -2.31 2.51 5.85
N VAL A 19 -1.45 3.23 5.13
CA VAL A 19 -1.46 4.69 5.08
C VAL A 19 -1.68 5.12 3.65
N LEU A 20 -2.80 5.82 3.39
CA LEU A 20 -3.04 6.47 2.10
C LEU A 20 -2.12 7.69 1.98
N ARG A 21 -1.14 7.62 1.08
CA ARG A 21 -0.11 8.65 0.90
C ARG A 21 -0.51 9.72 -0.09
N SER A 22 -1.16 9.32 -1.18
CA SER A 22 -1.67 10.27 -2.16
C SER A 22 -2.82 9.70 -2.98
N VAL A 23 -3.63 10.61 -3.50
CA VAL A 23 -4.71 10.34 -4.43
C VAL A 23 -4.59 11.31 -5.60
N SER A 24 -4.54 10.80 -6.82
CA SER A 24 -4.49 11.66 -8.01
C SER A 24 -5.81 12.40 -8.24
N GLY A 25 -5.78 13.43 -9.09
CA GLY A 25 -6.97 13.92 -9.77
C GLY A 25 -7.70 12.80 -10.56
N PRO A 26 -8.96 13.01 -11.01
CA PRO A 26 -9.65 12.06 -11.86
C PRO A 26 -8.85 11.76 -13.13
N LYS A 27 -8.85 10.50 -13.55
CA LYS A 27 -8.23 10.02 -14.78
C LYS A 27 -9.16 9.04 -15.46
N THR A 28 -9.18 9.07 -16.79
CA THR A 28 -9.83 8.05 -17.60
C THR A 28 -8.74 7.19 -18.23
N THR A 29 -8.86 5.87 -18.06
CA THR A 29 -8.00 4.88 -18.72
C THR A 29 -8.87 3.92 -19.53
N LYS A 30 -8.26 2.93 -20.19
CA LYS A 30 -9.00 1.87 -20.90
C LYS A 30 -9.91 1.03 -19.99
N LEU A 31 -9.67 1.05 -18.67
CA LEU A 31 -10.46 0.31 -17.69
C LEU A 31 -11.71 1.09 -17.24
N GLY A 32 -11.72 2.42 -17.41
CA GLY A 32 -12.79 3.31 -16.98
C GLY A 32 -12.27 4.59 -16.32
N ALA A 33 -13.19 5.39 -15.78
CA ALA A 33 -12.89 6.60 -15.03
C ALA A 33 -12.59 6.28 -13.55
N GLY A 34 -11.52 6.87 -13.01
CA GLY A 34 -11.00 6.53 -11.69
C GLY A 34 -9.92 7.46 -11.17
N ARG A 35 -9.18 7.01 -10.15
CA ARG A 35 -8.06 7.71 -9.54
C ARG A 35 -6.92 6.74 -9.23
N PHE A 36 -5.69 7.22 -9.36
CA PHE A 36 -4.53 6.52 -8.85
C PHE A 36 -4.36 6.80 -7.37
N TRP A 37 -4.05 5.77 -6.60
CA TRP A 37 -3.74 5.85 -5.17
C TRP A 37 -2.33 5.36 -4.93
N VAL A 38 -1.63 6.01 -4.00
CA VAL A 38 -0.38 5.51 -3.43
C VAL A 38 -0.65 5.14 -1.98
N ILE A 39 -0.40 3.88 -1.63
CA ILE A 39 -0.63 3.33 -0.29
C ILE A 39 0.67 2.74 0.22
N ASP A 40 1.02 3.05 1.46
CA ASP A 40 2.06 2.34 2.19
C ASP A 40 1.41 1.30 3.10
N VAL A 41 1.92 0.07 3.07
CA VAL A 41 1.68 -0.95 4.09
C VAL A 41 2.89 -0.96 5.00
N VAL A 42 2.66 -0.68 6.28
CA VAL A 42 3.72 -0.54 7.27
C VAL A 42 3.67 -1.73 8.21
N TYR A 43 4.81 -2.38 8.40
CA TYR A 43 4.97 -3.59 9.20
C TYR A 43 5.82 -3.30 10.43
N ARG A 44 5.33 -3.69 11.62
CA ARG A 44 6.09 -3.63 12.87
C ARG A 44 6.11 -4.99 13.57
N ASN A 45 7.20 -5.35 14.24
CA ASN A 45 7.26 -6.54 15.10
C ASN A 45 6.53 -6.33 16.43
N GLN A 46 6.53 -7.35 17.29
CA GLN A 46 5.91 -7.32 18.62
C GLN A 46 6.47 -6.24 19.55
N ASP A 47 7.72 -5.82 19.35
CA ASP A 47 8.39 -4.79 20.14
C ASP A 47 8.14 -3.37 19.57
N GLY A 48 7.37 -3.27 18.48
CA GLY A 48 7.01 -2.02 17.83
C GLY A 48 8.06 -1.49 16.85
N GLU A 49 9.11 -2.26 16.57
CA GLU A 49 10.18 -1.87 15.65
C GLU A 49 9.70 -1.96 14.21
N LEU A 50 10.10 -0.98 13.40
CA LEU A 50 9.79 -0.97 11.97
C LEU A 50 10.63 -2.05 11.29
N VAL A 51 9.98 -3.00 10.63
CA VAL A 51 10.66 -4.09 9.89
C VAL A 51 10.53 -3.92 8.39
N GLY A 52 9.48 -3.26 7.92
CA GLY A 52 9.24 -3.05 6.51
C GLY A 52 8.22 -1.96 6.21
N VAL A 53 8.42 -1.31 5.06
CA VAL A 53 7.39 -0.48 4.42
C VAL A 53 7.27 -0.92 2.97
N GLU A 54 6.06 -1.19 2.54
CA GLU A 54 5.76 -1.56 1.16
C GLU A 54 4.82 -0.55 0.52
N THR A 55 5.29 0.09 -0.54
CA THR A 55 4.52 1.10 -1.28
C THR A 55 3.89 0.49 -2.52
N TYR A 56 2.58 0.63 -2.63
CA TYR A 56 1.75 0.21 -3.76
C TYR A 56 1.18 1.42 -4.50
N THR A 57 1.14 1.32 -5.83
CA THR A 57 0.31 2.22 -6.66
C THR A 57 -0.81 1.42 -7.29
N GLY A 58 -2.06 1.82 -7.02
CA GLY A 58 -3.26 1.19 -7.57
C GLY A 58 -4.10 2.18 -8.37
N PHE A 59 -4.92 1.69 -9.30
CA PHE A 59 -5.94 2.49 -9.97
C PHE A 59 -7.32 1.98 -9.57
N GLY A 60 -8.03 2.75 -8.74
CA GLY A 60 -9.42 2.48 -8.41
C GLY A 60 -10.31 3.12 -9.47
N TYR A 61 -11.14 2.34 -10.15
CA TYR A 61 -11.97 2.81 -11.25
C TYR A 61 -13.37 2.24 -11.18
N ARG A 62 -14.32 2.99 -11.75
CA ARG A 62 -15.63 2.46 -12.09
C ARG A 62 -15.52 1.84 -13.48
N ARG A 63 -15.78 0.55 -13.58
CA ARG A 63 -15.90 -0.12 -14.88
C ARG A 63 -17.12 0.46 -15.59
N ASP A 64 -16.92 1.02 -16.78
CA ASP A 64 -18.08 1.43 -17.58
C ASP A 64 -18.82 0.17 -18.02
N ALA A 65 -20.14 0.17 -17.83
CA ALA A 65 -20.99 -0.96 -18.22
C ALA A 65 -20.87 -1.12 -19.75
N SER A 66 -20.23 -2.21 -20.16
CA SER A 66 -20.16 -2.68 -21.54
C SER A 66 -21.51 -3.12 -22.04
#